data_AF-A0A246JY48-F1
#
_entry.id   AF-A0A246JY48-F1
#
_cell.length_a   1.000
_cell.length_b   1.000
_cell.length_c   1.000
_cell.angle_alpha   90.00
_cell.angle_beta   90.00
_cell.angle_gamma   90.00
#
_symmetry.space_group_name_H-M   'P 1'
#
loop_
_entity.id
_entity.type
_entity.pdbx_description
1 polymer ?
#
loop_
_entity_poly.entity_id
_entity_poly.type
_entity_poly.pdbx_seq_one_letter_code
_entity_poly.pdbx_strand_id
1 'polypeptide(L)'
;METLINSGLEITRWRKKYFREYTRASRFSPYMGNGMDNIIVTMYELQSEAGKTIIVPFVGKLTGSGVSGSQVLEGNEEDLGSGNMPVSIDWRRNAVIVPKSTQFKTDIDLLDAAKPALKEWESVLLRADIIREFGAMTQNDAALSSVPYATATEAEKDAWLGLNTDRVLFGKDLSNRSTNDHSASLANIDTTNDKANYAWVTKMKRIAGDADITPYKDDQMAGEEWFVLFVGSRTFRDLENDATISQIDRDARERGVGKGNPLFQGGDLLVRGVIIREEKEIPVLAGVGAGPSDVEPAYLAGGGAIAIAWGQMPQSKTRLTDYDFRKGVGIEELLGVKKIHQNGKQRSVVTGYVSASADS
;
A
#
# COMPACT_ATOMS: atom_id res chain seq x y z
N MET A 1 41.38 -53.14 17.76
CA MET A 1 40.24 -52.77 18.60
C MET A 1 40.35 -51.28 18.80
N GLU A 2 39.45 -50.49 18.22
CA GLU A 2 39.54 -49.02 18.28
C GLU A 2 39.04 -48.51 19.62
N THR A 3 39.71 -47.49 20.15
CA THR A 3 39.42 -46.87 21.44
C THR A 3 38.10 -46.13 21.36
N LEU A 4 37.11 -46.55 22.16
CA LEU A 4 35.82 -45.87 22.25
C LEU A 4 35.93 -44.66 23.18
N ILE A 5 35.55 -43.48 22.68
CA ILE A 5 35.41 -42.27 23.50
C ILE A 5 34.22 -42.44 24.45
N ASN A 6 34.38 -41.99 25.69
CA ASN A 6 33.29 -41.94 26.66
C ASN A 6 32.26 -40.89 26.20
N SER A 7 30.99 -41.27 26.12
CA SER A 7 29.90 -40.40 25.64
C SER A 7 29.75 -39.10 26.43
N GLY A 8 30.23 -39.04 27.68
CA GLY A 8 30.26 -37.81 28.48
C GLY A 8 31.39 -36.83 28.13
N LEU A 9 32.36 -37.24 27.31
CA LEU A 9 33.47 -36.40 26.82
C LEU A 9 33.23 -35.87 25.40
N GLU A 10 32.11 -36.24 24.77
CA GLU A 10 31.72 -35.72 23.47
C GLU A 10 31.26 -34.26 23.59
N ILE A 11 31.98 -33.36 22.93
CA ILE A 11 31.71 -31.92 22.98
C ILE A 11 30.42 -31.64 22.21
N THR A 12 29.33 -31.41 22.94
CA THR A 12 28.10 -30.88 22.37
C THR A 12 28.24 -29.36 22.23
N ARG A 13 28.34 -28.84 21.00
CA ARG A 13 28.39 -27.39 20.73
C ARG A 13 27.05 -26.90 20.21
N TRP A 14 26.53 -25.84 20.83
CA TRP A 14 25.34 -25.16 20.33
C TRP A 14 25.69 -24.25 19.15
N ARG A 15 24.81 -24.21 18.15
CA ARG A 15 24.98 -23.35 16.97
C ARG A 15 24.73 -21.90 17.38
N LYS A 16 25.73 -21.03 17.18
CA LYS A 16 25.61 -19.58 17.45
C LYS A 16 24.69 -18.84 16.46
N LYS A 17 24.59 -19.36 15.23
CA LYS A 17 23.67 -18.83 14.21
C LYS A 17 22.27 -19.36 14.48
N TYR A 18 21.29 -18.46 14.51
CA TYR A 18 19.88 -18.76 14.71
C TYR A 18 19.12 -18.62 13.40
N PHE A 19 18.00 -19.35 13.29
CA PHE A 19 17.04 -19.14 12.22
C PHE A 19 16.12 -17.98 12.60
N ARG A 20 15.67 -17.24 11.59
CA ARG A 20 14.66 -16.18 11.75
C ARG A 20 13.47 -16.53 10.88
N GLU A 21 12.30 -16.13 11.34
CA GLU A 21 11.10 -16.22 10.51
C GLU A 21 11.29 -15.37 9.25
N TYR A 22 10.73 -15.85 8.14
CA TYR A 22 10.80 -15.12 6.90
C TYR A 22 9.78 -13.99 6.92
N THR A 23 10.25 -12.75 7.04
CA THR A 23 9.43 -11.58 6.74
C THR A 23 9.74 -11.09 5.34
N ARG A 24 8.67 -10.83 4.59
CA ARG A 24 8.75 -10.29 3.24
C ARG A 24 9.18 -8.83 3.26
N ALA A 25 10.05 -8.47 2.32
CA ALA A 25 10.34 -7.07 2.05
C ALA A 25 9.09 -6.38 1.49
N SER A 26 8.83 -5.14 1.92
CA SER A 26 7.70 -4.35 1.43
C SER A 26 7.83 -4.10 -0.08
N ARG A 27 6.82 -4.50 -0.86
CA ARG A 27 6.81 -4.31 -2.31
C ARG A 27 6.42 -2.89 -2.73
N PHE A 28 6.00 -2.07 -1.76
CA PHE A 28 5.75 -0.63 -1.92
C PHE A 28 7.03 0.21 -2.03
N SER A 29 8.16 -0.29 -1.52
CA SER A 29 9.40 0.50 -1.40
C SER A 29 9.87 1.19 -2.70
N PRO A 30 9.73 0.60 -3.91
CA PRO A 30 10.13 1.27 -5.15
C PRO A 30 9.24 2.45 -5.56
N TYR A 31 8.05 2.58 -4.97
CA TYR A 31 7.07 3.62 -5.28
C TYR A 31 7.02 4.74 -4.22
N MET A 32 7.98 4.73 -3.29
CA MET A 32 8.12 5.72 -2.23
C MET A 32 9.17 6.76 -2.60
N GLY A 33 8.83 8.04 -2.46
CA GLY A 33 9.78 9.13 -2.66
C GLY A 33 9.19 10.49 -2.31
N ASN A 34 10.02 11.53 -2.30
CA ASN A 34 9.62 12.89 -1.95
C ASN A 34 8.96 13.67 -3.10
N GLY A 35 9.17 13.24 -4.36
CA GLY A 35 8.52 13.84 -5.51
C GLY A 35 7.01 13.57 -5.51
N MET A 36 6.22 14.54 -5.98
CA MET A 36 4.75 14.42 -6.03
C MET A 36 4.26 13.36 -7.02
N ASP A 37 5.09 12.98 -7.99
CA ASP A 37 4.78 11.92 -8.97
C ASP A 37 4.89 10.52 -8.35
N ASN A 38 5.53 10.37 -7.19
CA ASN A 38 5.58 9.09 -6.50
C ASN A 38 4.18 8.71 -6.01
N ILE A 39 3.85 7.42 -6.08
CA ILE A 39 2.57 6.92 -5.58
C ILE A 39 2.46 7.16 -4.07
N ILE A 40 3.56 6.91 -3.36
CA ILE A 40 3.67 7.15 -1.93
C ILE A 40 4.64 8.32 -1.73
N VAL A 41 4.09 9.47 -1.36
CA VAL A 41 4.83 10.71 -1.16
C VAL A 41 5.36 10.76 0.27
N THR A 42 6.67 10.73 0.43
CA THR A 42 7.35 10.85 1.73
C THR A 42 7.69 12.32 2.01
N MET A 43 7.13 12.85 3.08
CA MET A 43 7.28 14.23 3.55
C MET A 43 8.20 14.24 4.77
N TYR A 44 9.19 15.15 4.78
CA TYR A 44 10.24 15.23 5.80
C TYR A 44 10.27 16.58 6.53
N GLU A 45 9.34 17.48 6.22
CA GLU A 45 9.27 18.85 6.73
C GLU A 45 9.18 18.88 8.26
N LEU A 46 8.47 17.90 8.86
CA LEU A 46 8.33 17.76 10.31
C LEU A 46 9.60 17.26 11.02
N GLN A 47 10.62 16.82 10.28
CA GLN A 47 11.93 16.49 10.86
C GLN A 47 12.76 17.74 11.16
N SER A 48 12.67 18.74 10.28
CA SER A 48 13.39 20.02 10.41
C SER A 48 12.61 21.03 11.25
N GLU A 49 11.28 21.03 11.14
CA GLU A 49 10.40 21.98 11.82
C GLU A 49 9.48 21.22 12.77
N ALA A 50 9.67 21.40 14.08
CA ALA A 50 8.88 20.72 15.08
C ALA A 50 7.38 21.09 14.94
N GLY A 51 6.53 20.08 14.70
CA GLY A 51 5.09 20.25 14.54
C GLY A 51 4.34 18.94 14.73
N LYS A 52 3.00 19.00 14.87
CA LYS A 52 2.13 17.82 15.07
C LYS A 52 1.44 17.37 13.78
N THR A 53 1.26 18.27 12.82
CA THR A 53 0.48 18.04 11.61
C THR A 53 1.17 18.74 10.45
N ILE A 54 1.34 18.02 9.34
CA ILE A 54 1.69 18.62 8.05
C ILE A 54 0.40 18.81 7.26
N ILE A 55 0.29 19.94 6.57
CA ILE A 55 -0.84 20.23 5.70
C ILE A 55 -0.37 20.06 4.26
N VAL A 56 -1.00 19.14 3.53
CA VAL A 56 -0.77 18.97 2.10
C VAL A 56 -1.66 19.96 1.36
N PRO A 57 -1.12 21.00 0.70
CA PRO A 57 -1.92 21.95 -0.04
C PRO A 57 -2.31 21.39 -1.41
N PHE A 58 -3.49 21.78 -1.89
CA PHE A 58 -3.95 21.47 -3.23
C PHE A 58 -4.33 22.75 -3.96
N VAL A 59 -3.96 22.78 -5.24
CA VAL A 59 -4.40 23.79 -6.19
C VAL A 59 -5.16 23.05 -7.29
N GLY A 60 -6.39 23.47 -7.53
CA GLY A 60 -7.26 22.94 -8.56
C GLY A 60 -6.82 23.38 -9.96
N LYS A 61 -7.27 22.66 -10.99
CA LYS A 61 -7.13 23.11 -12.37
C LYS A 61 -8.06 24.30 -12.63
N LEU A 62 -7.62 25.21 -13.49
CA LEU A 62 -8.49 26.24 -14.06
C LEU A 62 -9.50 25.58 -15.01
N THR A 63 -10.75 26.00 -14.97
CA THR A 63 -11.88 25.42 -15.72
C THR A 63 -12.56 26.41 -16.65
N GLY A 64 -12.24 27.70 -16.52
CA GLY A 64 -12.78 28.78 -17.32
C GLY A 64 -12.32 28.65 -18.77
N SER A 65 -13.23 28.96 -19.70
CA SER A 65 -12.92 28.98 -21.14
C SER A 65 -12.01 30.14 -21.55
N GLY A 66 -11.64 31.01 -20.60
CA GLY A 66 -10.90 32.24 -20.85
C GLY A 66 -11.68 33.25 -21.67
N VAL A 67 -11.02 34.36 -22.00
CA VAL A 67 -11.54 35.36 -22.93
C VAL A 67 -10.76 35.30 -24.25
N SER A 68 -11.42 35.60 -25.37
CA SER A 68 -10.83 35.56 -26.70
C SER A 68 -10.95 36.90 -27.43
N GLY A 69 -10.07 37.13 -28.42
CA GLY A 69 -10.07 38.38 -29.19
C GLY A 69 -9.57 39.58 -28.38
N SER A 70 -10.22 40.73 -28.52
CA SER A 70 -9.84 42.00 -27.87
C SER A 70 -10.54 42.23 -26.52
N GLN A 71 -11.09 41.17 -25.90
CA GLN A 71 -11.72 41.23 -24.59
C GLN A 71 -10.66 41.53 -23.51
N VAL A 72 -11.01 42.38 -22.54
CA VAL A 72 -10.15 42.67 -21.38
C VAL A 72 -10.16 41.50 -20.40
N LEU A 73 -8.97 41.19 -19.87
CA LEU A 73 -8.77 40.11 -18.90
C LEU A 73 -9.21 40.51 -17.49
N GLU A 74 -8.99 41.78 -17.13
CA GLU A 74 -9.41 42.37 -15.85
C GLU A 74 -10.94 42.33 -15.74
N GLY A 75 -11.46 41.68 -14.69
CA GLY A 75 -12.90 41.47 -14.48
C GLY A 75 -13.47 40.19 -15.09
N ASN A 76 -12.68 39.45 -15.87
CA ASN A 76 -13.02 38.11 -16.39
C ASN A 76 -12.07 37.03 -15.82
N GLU A 77 -11.48 37.29 -14.66
CA GLU A 77 -10.60 36.35 -13.97
C GLU A 77 -11.39 35.16 -13.42
N GLU A 78 -10.77 33.99 -13.46
CA GLU A 78 -11.27 32.81 -12.77
C GLU A 78 -10.58 32.69 -11.40
N ASP A 79 -11.34 32.30 -10.37
CA ASP A 79 -10.80 32.04 -9.05
C ASP A 79 -9.99 30.73 -9.02
N LEU A 80 -8.83 30.76 -8.36
CA LEU A 80 -7.97 29.60 -8.24
C LEU A 80 -8.41 28.74 -7.06
N GLY A 81 -9.20 27.70 -7.36
CA GLY A 81 -9.65 26.75 -6.35
C GLY A 81 -8.48 26.15 -5.56
N SER A 82 -8.53 26.26 -4.23
CA SER A 82 -7.52 25.69 -3.33
C SER A 82 -8.16 24.78 -2.28
N GLY A 83 -7.39 23.80 -1.82
CA GLY A 83 -7.81 22.83 -0.81
C GLY A 83 -6.65 22.43 0.07
N ASN A 84 -6.94 21.67 1.13
CA ASN A 84 -5.91 21.17 2.01
C ASN A 84 -6.27 19.78 2.56
N MET A 85 -5.25 19.02 2.95
CA MET A 85 -5.42 17.80 3.71
C MET A 85 -4.40 17.74 4.85
N PRO A 86 -4.86 17.73 6.11
CA PRO A 86 -3.96 17.54 7.25
C PRO A 86 -3.57 16.06 7.41
N VAL A 87 -2.29 15.84 7.68
CA VAL A 87 -1.68 14.55 8.06
C VAL A 87 -1.02 14.74 9.43
N SER A 88 -1.52 14.06 10.45
CA SER A 88 -0.97 14.11 11.81
C SER A 88 0.02 12.96 12.03
N ILE A 89 1.05 13.23 12.82
CA ILE A 89 2.09 12.26 13.18
C ILE A 89 1.93 11.82 14.64
N ASP A 90 2.28 10.57 14.93
CA ASP A 90 2.31 10.03 16.29
C ASP A 90 3.52 9.11 16.51
N TRP A 91 3.90 8.93 17.77
CA TRP A 91 5.05 8.13 18.17
C TRP A 91 4.73 6.64 18.11
N ARG A 92 5.55 5.89 17.38
CA ARG A 92 5.55 4.43 17.41
C ARG A 92 6.87 3.92 17.97
N ARG A 93 6.78 3.09 19.00
CA ARG A 93 7.95 2.63 19.77
C ARG A 93 7.80 1.18 20.18
N ASN A 94 8.90 0.43 20.15
CA ASN A 94 8.98 -0.93 20.66
C ASN A 94 10.38 -1.20 21.22
N ALA A 95 10.50 -2.07 22.22
CA ALA A 95 11.77 -2.39 22.86
C ALA A 95 11.84 -3.81 23.40
N VAL A 96 13.06 -4.36 23.40
CA VAL A 96 13.40 -5.66 23.98
C VAL A 96 14.45 -5.45 25.05
N ILE A 97 14.25 -6.06 26.22
CA ILE A 97 15.19 -6.04 27.34
C ILE A 97 15.74 -7.45 27.56
N VAL A 98 17.05 -7.58 27.59
CA VAL A 98 17.77 -8.82 27.83
C VAL A 98 18.58 -8.70 29.12
N PRO A 99 18.25 -9.45 30.19
CA PRO A 99 19.05 -9.49 31.41
C PRO A 99 20.26 -10.42 31.25
N LYS A 100 21.37 -10.10 31.94
CA LYS A 100 22.61 -10.89 31.96
C LYS A 100 22.36 -12.36 32.35
N SER A 101 21.44 -12.62 33.28
CA SER A 101 21.08 -13.99 33.70
C SER A 101 20.44 -14.84 32.61
N THR A 102 19.80 -14.21 31.62
CA THR A 102 19.18 -14.91 30.48
C THR A 102 20.17 -15.03 29.33
N GLN A 103 20.93 -13.97 29.05
CA GLN A 103 22.01 -14.00 28.07
C GLN A 103 23.07 -15.06 28.42
N PHE A 104 23.39 -15.26 29.70
CA PHE A 104 24.35 -16.29 30.13
C PHE A 104 23.88 -17.72 29.83
N LYS A 105 22.58 -17.96 29.71
CA LYS A 105 22.01 -19.30 29.45
C LYS A 105 22.09 -19.71 27.99
N THR A 106 22.48 -18.82 27.09
CA THR A 106 22.49 -19.06 25.64
C THR A 106 23.75 -18.51 24.99
N ASP A 107 24.31 -19.28 24.06
CA ASP A 107 25.44 -18.84 23.23
C ASP A 107 25.03 -17.83 22.13
N ILE A 108 23.72 -17.59 21.96
CA ILE A 108 23.17 -16.61 21.00
C ILE A 108 23.20 -15.23 21.64
N ASP A 109 23.78 -14.24 20.97
CA ASP A 109 23.65 -12.83 21.38
C ASP A 109 22.22 -12.34 21.11
N LEU A 110 21.40 -12.35 22.17
CA LEU A 110 19.99 -11.96 22.08
C LEU A 110 19.83 -10.46 21.81
N LEU A 111 20.82 -9.65 22.18
CA LEU A 111 20.79 -8.20 21.98
C LEU A 111 21.07 -7.86 20.52
N ASP A 112 22.05 -8.53 19.93
CA ASP A 112 22.35 -8.40 18.49
C ASP A 112 21.20 -8.96 17.64
N ALA A 113 20.54 -10.03 18.11
CA ALA A 113 19.35 -10.56 17.45
C ALA A 113 18.12 -9.65 17.52
N ALA A 114 17.98 -8.86 18.60
CA ALA A 114 16.83 -7.98 18.79
C ALA A 114 16.79 -6.80 17.81
N LYS A 115 17.95 -6.20 17.48
CA LYS A 115 18.03 -5.04 16.57
C LYS A 115 17.37 -5.27 15.21
N PRO A 116 17.75 -6.31 14.45
CA PRO A 116 17.16 -6.51 13.14
C PRO A 116 15.73 -7.05 13.22
N ALA A 117 15.30 -7.63 14.35
CA ALA A 117 13.90 -8.04 14.56
C ALA A 117 12.99 -6.83 14.79
N LEU A 118 13.49 -5.79 15.47
CA LEU A 118 12.77 -4.53 15.64
C LEU A 118 12.61 -3.75 14.32
N LYS A 119 13.64 -3.76 13.47
CA LYS A 119 13.57 -3.17 12.12
C LYS A 119 12.54 -3.89 11.24
N GLU A 120 12.48 -5.20 11.34
CA GLU A 120 11.52 -6.05 10.63
C GLU A 120 10.09 -5.79 11.10
N TRP A 121 9.88 -5.71 12.42
CA TRP A 121 8.60 -5.33 13.02
C TRP A 121 8.07 -4.00 12.49
N GLU A 122 8.92 -2.98 12.45
CA GLU A 122 8.57 -1.66 11.94
C GLU A 122 8.23 -1.67 10.45
N SER A 123 9.04 -2.39 9.65
CA SER A 123 8.80 -2.53 8.20
C SER A 123 7.45 -3.20 7.90
N VAL A 124 7.04 -4.17 8.71
CA VAL A 124 5.73 -4.83 8.60
C VAL A 124 4.60 -3.86 8.94
N LEU A 125 4.76 -3.06 10.00
CA LEU A 125 3.73 -2.11 10.41
C LEU A 125 3.56 -0.97 9.42
N LEU A 126 4.65 -0.38 8.90
CA LEU A 126 4.57 0.66 7.88
C LEU A 126 3.79 0.18 6.65
N ARG A 127 4.03 -1.07 6.24
CA ARG A 127 3.30 -1.70 5.15
C ARG A 127 1.82 -1.92 5.48
N ALA A 128 1.52 -2.40 6.67
CA ALA A 128 0.15 -2.57 7.14
C ALA A 128 -0.60 -1.23 7.20
N ASP A 129 0.07 -0.14 7.61
CA ASP A 129 -0.51 1.21 7.57
C ASP A 129 -0.83 1.64 6.14
N ILE A 130 0.10 1.47 5.19
CA ILE A 130 -0.14 1.81 3.77
C ILE A 130 -1.38 1.08 3.24
N ILE A 131 -1.49 -0.23 3.47
CA ILE A 131 -2.64 -1.04 3.03
C ILE A 131 -3.93 -0.59 3.73
N ARG A 132 -3.86 -0.31 5.04
CA ARG A 132 -5.00 0.21 5.81
C ARG A 132 -5.51 1.53 5.24
N GLU A 133 -4.59 2.45 4.91
CA GLU A 133 -4.94 3.75 4.35
C GLU A 133 -5.48 3.66 2.92
N PHE A 134 -4.96 2.76 2.09
CA PHE A 134 -5.56 2.47 0.77
C PHE A 134 -7.05 2.10 0.92
N GLY A 135 -7.37 1.23 1.87
CA GLY A 135 -8.73 0.82 2.20
C GLY A 135 -9.52 1.78 3.10
N ALA A 136 -8.97 2.92 3.51
CA ALA A 136 -9.65 3.82 4.45
C ALA A 136 -10.88 4.50 3.81
N MET A 137 -11.94 4.60 4.61
CA MET A 137 -13.22 5.23 4.30
C MET A 137 -13.19 6.67 4.83
N THR A 138 -13.00 7.63 3.93
CA THR A 138 -12.94 9.05 4.26
C THR A 138 -14.23 9.75 3.84
N GLN A 139 -14.90 10.43 4.77
CA GLN A 139 -16.18 11.11 4.51
C GLN A 139 -16.06 12.63 4.30
N ASN A 140 -15.05 13.29 4.89
CA ASN A 140 -14.77 14.71 4.69
C ASN A 140 -13.37 15.08 5.19
N ASP A 141 -12.95 16.32 4.95
CA ASP A 141 -11.65 16.86 5.39
C ASP A 141 -11.70 17.50 6.80
N ALA A 142 -12.90 17.77 7.31
CA ALA A 142 -13.14 18.57 8.52
C ALA A 142 -12.81 17.82 9.81
N ALA A 143 -12.89 16.49 9.78
CA ALA A 143 -12.28 15.65 10.78
C ALA A 143 -11.17 14.86 10.09
N LEU A 144 -10.11 14.53 10.82
CA LEU A 144 -9.12 13.53 10.41
C LEU A 144 -9.76 12.10 10.32
N SER A 145 -11.04 12.00 9.94
CA SER A 145 -11.98 10.88 10.01
C SER A 145 -11.83 9.92 8.84
N SER A 146 -10.60 9.61 8.45
CA SER A 146 -10.38 8.42 7.64
C SER A 146 -10.52 7.21 8.57
N VAL A 147 -11.61 6.46 8.40
CA VAL A 147 -11.89 5.27 9.21
C VAL A 147 -11.38 4.05 8.46
N PRO A 148 -10.55 3.18 9.07
CA PRO A 148 -10.14 1.94 8.44
C PRO A 148 -11.33 1.09 8.01
N TYR A 149 -11.26 0.43 6.85
CA TYR A 149 -12.33 -0.44 6.32
C TYR A 149 -12.91 -1.39 7.39
N ALA A 150 -12.02 -2.03 8.16
CA ALA A 150 -12.36 -3.05 9.15
C ALA A 150 -13.21 -2.53 10.31
N THR A 151 -13.17 -1.22 10.59
CA THR A 151 -13.91 -0.58 11.69
C THR A 151 -14.97 0.39 11.19
N ALA A 152 -15.08 0.61 9.88
CA ALA A 152 -16.06 1.50 9.29
C ALA A 152 -17.46 0.91 9.38
N THR A 153 -18.41 1.72 9.81
CA THR A 153 -19.84 1.43 9.76
C THR A 153 -20.35 1.42 8.31
N GLU A 154 -21.49 0.77 8.07
CA GLU A 154 -22.09 0.76 6.71
C GLU A 154 -22.41 2.18 6.22
N ALA A 155 -22.90 3.05 7.11
CA ALA A 155 -23.13 4.46 6.77
C ALA A 155 -21.84 5.21 6.37
N GLU A 156 -20.70 4.84 6.94
CA GLU A 156 -19.41 5.42 6.55
C GLU A 156 -18.93 4.93 5.20
N LYS A 157 -19.13 3.65 4.88
CA LYS A 157 -18.80 3.07 3.57
C LYS A 157 -19.69 3.63 2.46
N ASP A 158 -20.98 3.80 2.73
CA ASP A 158 -21.96 4.35 1.81
C ASP A 158 -21.68 5.82 1.48
N ALA A 159 -21.34 6.61 2.51
CA ALA A 159 -20.92 8.00 2.33
C ALA A 159 -19.63 8.11 1.51
N TRP A 160 -18.64 7.26 1.78
CA TRP A 160 -17.41 7.19 0.98
C TRP A 160 -17.71 6.83 -0.47
N LEU A 161 -18.58 5.85 -0.72
CA LEU A 161 -18.96 5.46 -2.08
C LEU A 161 -19.64 6.61 -2.83
N GLY A 162 -20.52 7.37 -2.15
CA GLY A 162 -21.19 8.53 -2.74
C GLY A 162 -20.23 9.61 -3.24
N LEU A 163 -19.13 9.85 -2.53
CA LEU A 163 -18.10 10.82 -2.94
C LEU A 163 -17.19 10.30 -4.05
N ASN A 164 -17.05 8.98 -4.17
CA ASN A 164 -16.05 8.31 -5.02
C ASN A 164 -16.68 7.50 -6.15
N THR A 165 -17.92 7.80 -6.51
CA THR A 165 -18.67 7.09 -7.56
C THR A 165 -17.89 6.99 -8.87
N ASP A 166 -17.15 8.02 -9.26
CA ASP A 166 -16.36 8.10 -10.50
C ASP A 166 -15.04 7.32 -10.49
N ARG A 167 -14.64 6.72 -9.35
CA ARG A 167 -13.33 6.08 -9.15
C ARG A 167 -13.41 4.78 -8.35
N VAL A 168 -14.54 4.08 -8.45
CA VAL A 168 -14.77 2.77 -7.83
C VAL A 168 -15.39 1.81 -8.82
N LEU A 169 -14.91 0.56 -8.85
CA LEU A 169 -15.41 -0.51 -9.71
C LEU A 169 -15.72 -1.76 -8.87
N PHE A 170 -16.94 -2.29 -9.00
CA PHE A 170 -17.36 -3.54 -8.35
C PHE A 170 -17.50 -4.64 -9.40
N GLY A 171 -16.74 -5.71 -9.28
CA GLY A 171 -16.68 -6.78 -10.26
C GLY A 171 -16.30 -6.25 -11.64
N LYS A 172 -16.91 -6.82 -12.68
CA LYS A 172 -16.59 -6.48 -14.07
C LYS A 172 -17.25 -5.19 -14.56
N ASP A 173 -18.39 -4.77 -14.02
CA ASP A 173 -19.24 -3.72 -14.61
C ASP A 173 -19.59 -2.57 -13.64
N LEU A 174 -19.67 -1.35 -14.17
CA LEU A 174 -20.08 -0.17 -13.38
C LEU A 174 -21.53 -0.28 -12.87
N SER A 175 -22.38 -1.08 -13.53
CA SER A 175 -23.75 -1.34 -13.10
C SER A 175 -23.86 -2.21 -11.85
N ASN A 176 -22.79 -2.90 -11.46
CA ASN A 176 -22.77 -3.64 -10.19
C ASN A 176 -22.74 -2.69 -8.98
N ARG A 177 -22.47 -1.40 -9.20
CA ARG A 177 -22.55 -0.39 -8.16
C ARG A 177 -24.01 -0.02 -7.89
N SER A 178 -24.49 -0.41 -6.71
CA SER A 178 -25.75 0.06 -6.13
C SER A 178 -25.61 1.52 -5.68
N THR A 179 -26.69 2.31 -5.82
CA THR A 179 -26.68 3.75 -5.54
C THR A 179 -26.29 4.05 -4.09
N ASN A 180 -25.04 4.45 -3.90
CA ASN A 180 -24.44 4.78 -2.61
C ASN A 180 -24.59 3.68 -1.54
N ASP A 181 -24.69 2.42 -1.95
CA ASP A 181 -24.76 1.27 -1.03
C ASP A 181 -23.57 0.35 -1.33
N HIS A 182 -22.55 0.42 -0.47
CA HIS A 182 -21.31 -0.33 -0.63
C HIS A 182 -21.54 -1.83 -0.47
N SER A 183 -22.32 -2.21 0.55
CA SER A 183 -22.62 -3.60 0.85
C SER A 183 -23.43 -4.28 -0.26
N ALA A 184 -24.45 -3.61 -0.80
CA ALA A 184 -25.24 -4.11 -1.92
C ALA A 184 -24.40 -4.15 -3.20
N SER A 185 -23.44 -3.25 -3.38
CA SER A 185 -22.51 -3.28 -4.51
C SER A 185 -21.59 -4.49 -4.46
N LEU A 186 -21.10 -4.85 -3.26
CA LEU A 186 -20.31 -6.07 -3.05
C LEU A 186 -21.15 -7.33 -3.32
N ALA A 187 -22.41 -7.35 -2.87
CA ALA A 187 -23.31 -8.48 -3.07
C ALA A 187 -23.64 -8.78 -4.54
N ASN A 188 -23.33 -7.86 -5.47
CA ASN A 188 -23.47 -8.07 -6.92
C ASN A 188 -22.25 -8.78 -7.55
N ILE A 189 -21.16 -9.00 -6.81
CA ILE A 189 -19.92 -9.62 -7.31
C ILE A 189 -20.05 -11.14 -7.24
N ASP A 190 -20.07 -11.82 -8.39
CA ASP A 190 -20.19 -13.27 -8.51
C ASP A 190 -18.84 -13.98 -8.76
N THR A 191 -18.78 -15.29 -8.50
CA THR A 191 -17.55 -16.10 -8.64
C THR A 191 -17.22 -16.57 -10.06
N THR A 192 -18.07 -16.28 -11.03
CA THR A 192 -17.97 -16.78 -12.41
C THR A 192 -17.48 -15.68 -13.36
N ASN A 193 -18.12 -14.51 -13.31
CA ASN A 193 -17.98 -13.41 -14.25
C ASN A 193 -17.12 -12.28 -13.69
N ASP A 194 -17.07 -12.09 -12.37
CA ASP A 194 -16.41 -10.94 -11.73
C ASP A 194 -14.99 -11.23 -11.24
N LYS A 195 -14.32 -12.20 -11.87
CA LYS A 195 -12.89 -12.46 -11.68
C LYS A 195 -12.05 -11.37 -12.33
N ALA A 196 -10.89 -11.08 -11.75
CA ALA A 196 -9.94 -10.16 -12.35
C ALA A 196 -9.38 -10.74 -13.66
N ASN A 197 -9.46 -9.96 -14.72
CA ASN A 197 -9.04 -10.33 -16.07
C ASN A 197 -8.54 -9.11 -16.85
N TYR A 198 -8.11 -9.32 -18.09
CA TYR A 198 -7.62 -8.23 -18.96
C TYR A 198 -8.64 -7.10 -19.15
N ALA A 199 -9.92 -7.43 -19.34
CA ALA A 199 -10.98 -6.43 -19.55
C ALA A 199 -11.22 -5.59 -18.30
N TRP A 200 -11.09 -6.19 -17.12
CA TRP A 200 -11.21 -5.50 -15.84
C TRP A 200 -10.06 -4.52 -15.60
N VAL A 201 -8.81 -4.93 -15.83
CA VAL A 201 -7.63 -4.04 -15.69
C VAL A 201 -7.73 -2.83 -16.62
N THR A 202 -8.10 -3.08 -17.88
CA THR A 202 -8.26 -2.00 -18.87
C THR A 202 -9.46 -1.10 -18.56
N LYS A 203 -10.53 -1.63 -17.96
CA LYS A 203 -11.65 -0.82 -17.46
C LYS A 203 -11.21 0.08 -16.30
N MET A 204 -10.42 -0.43 -15.35
CA MET A 204 -9.88 0.39 -14.26
C MET A 204 -8.99 1.52 -14.78
N LYS A 205 -8.14 1.26 -15.79
CA LYS A 205 -7.33 2.32 -16.41
C LYS A 205 -8.20 3.40 -17.10
N ARG A 206 -9.30 3.02 -17.77
CA ARG A 206 -10.23 4.00 -18.33
C ARG A 206 -10.89 4.86 -17.25
N ILE A 207 -11.34 4.23 -16.16
CA ILE A 207 -11.89 4.95 -15.01
C ILE A 207 -10.87 5.94 -14.45
N ALA A 208 -9.59 5.55 -14.37
CA ALA A 208 -8.52 6.46 -13.94
C ALA A 208 -8.38 7.69 -14.86
N GLY A 209 -8.44 7.48 -16.18
CA GLY A 209 -8.42 8.57 -17.17
C GLY A 209 -9.65 9.47 -17.06
N ASP A 210 -10.86 8.90 -16.96
CA ASP A 210 -12.11 9.65 -16.83
C ASP A 210 -12.17 10.46 -15.51
N ALA A 211 -11.49 9.98 -14.46
CA ALA A 211 -11.40 10.62 -13.15
C ALA A 211 -10.23 11.61 -13.02
N ASP A 212 -9.48 11.88 -14.11
CA ASP A 212 -8.29 12.74 -14.17
C ASP A 212 -7.21 12.36 -13.14
N ILE A 213 -6.96 11.06 -12.94
CA ILE A 213 -5.91 10.61 -12.01
C ILE A 213 -4.53 10.85 -12.61
N THR A 214 -3.67 11.55 -11.86
CA THR A 214 -2.28 11.79 -12.24
C THR A 214 -1.51 10.46 -12.36
N PRO A 215 -0.89 10.14 -13.51
CA PRO A 215 -0.07 8.95 -13.69
C PRO A 215 1.14 8.91 -12.73
N TYR A 216 1.66 7.72 -12.45
CA TYR A 216 2.91 7.55 -11.69
C TYR A 216 4.16 7.87 -12.53
N LYS A 217 4.08 7.57 -13.83
CA LYS A 217 5.05 8.04 -14.83
C LYS A 217 4.29 8.45 -16.07
N ASP A 218 4.62 9.63 -16.58
CA ASP A 218 4.22 10.08 -17.90
C ASP A 218 5.47 10.28 -18.75
N ASP A 219 5.48 9.73 -19.97
CA ASP A 219 6.31 10.31 -21.02
C ASP A 219 5.41 11.27 -21.80
N GLN A 220 5.44 12.55 -21.43
CA GLN A 220 4.61 13.58 -22.05
C GLN A 220 4.88 13.75 -23.55
N MET A 221 6.05 13.30 -24.05
CA MET A 221 6.38 13.38 -25.47
C MET A 221 5.84 12.15 -26.24
N ALA A 222 5.75 10.99 -25.58
CA ALA A 222 5.20 9.77 -26.16
C ALA A 222 3.70 9.54 -25.87
N GLY A 223 3.12 10.29 -24.93
CA GLY A 223 1.73 10.12 -24.48
C GLY A 223 1.51 8.83 -23.68
N GLU A 224 2.55 8.27 -23.07
CA GLU A 224 2.47 7.03 -22.31
C GLU A 224 2.19 7.29 -20.82
N GLU A 225 1.00 6.88 -20.38
CA GLU A 225 0.59 6.99 -18.97
C GLU A 225 0.71 5.65 -18.26
N TRP A 226 1.51 5.65 -17.19
CA TRP A 226 1.75 4.48 -16.35
C TRP A 226 1.08 4.59 -14.98
N PHE A 227 0.36 3.54 -14.61
CA PHE A 227 -0.26 3.35 -13.29
C PHE A 227 0.23 2.06 -12.65
N VAL A 228 0.11 1.93 -11.33
CA VAL A 228 0.44 0.70 -10.61
C VAL A 228 -0.81 0.15 -9.94
N LEU A 229 -1.13 -1.09 -10.23
CA LEU A 229 -2.25 -1.81 -9.65
C LEU A 229 -1.76 -2.76 -8.57
N PHE A 230 -2.04 -2.44 -7.31
CA PHE A 230 -1.79 -3.33 -6.18
C PHE A 230 -2.97 -4.29 -6.00
N VAL A 231 -2.69 -5.58 -6.04
CA VAL A 231 -3.68 -6.66 -5.92
C VAL A 231 -3.20 -7.69 -4.91
N GLY A 232 -4.14 -8.32 -4.21
CA GLY A 232 -3.80 -9.44 -3.35
C GLY A 232 -3.60 -10.75 -4.11
N SER A 233 -3.32 -11.82 -3.38
CA SER A 233 -2.76 -13.05 -3.98
C SER A 233 -3.76 -13.78 -4.86
N ARG A 234 -5.05 -13.79 -4.47
CA ARG A 234 -6.10 -14.53 -5.19
C ARG A 234 -6.47 -13.82 -6.49
N THR A 235 -6.53 -12.50 -6.45
CA THR A 235 -6.69 -11.63 -7.62
C THR A 235 -5.52 -11.77 -8.58
N PHE A 236 -4.28 -11.80 -8.07
CA PHE A 236 -3.09 -11.97 -8.90
C PHE A 236 -3.07 -13.31 -9.62
N ARG A 237 -3.46 -14.40 -8.93
CA ARG A 237 -3.64 -15.74 -9.53
C ARG A 237 -4.62 -15.70 -10.72
N ASP A 238 -5.76 -15.02 -10.58
CA ASP A 238 -6.75 -14.93 -11.66
C ASP A 238 -6.21 -14.16 -12.87
N LEU A 239 -5.43 -13.09 -12.63
CA LEU A 239 -4.78 -12.31 -13.68
C LEU A 239 -3.65 -13.08 -14.38
N GLU A 240 -2.89 -13.88 -13.64
CA GLU A 240 -1.84 -14.74 -14.22
C GLU A 240 -2.45 -15.82 -15.12
N ASN A 241 -3.59 -16.39 -14.74
CA ASN A 241 -4.31 -17.41 -15.51
C ASN A 241 -5.14 -16.84 -16.67
N ASP A 242 -5.28 -15.53 -16.79
CA ASP A 242 -6.00 -14.92 -17.92
C ASP A 242 -5.24 -15.16 -19.23
N ALA A 243 -5.92 -15.75 -20.21
CA ALA A 243 -5.30 -16.13 -21.48
C ALA A 243 -4.73 -14.93 -22.26
N THR A 244 -5.36 -13.75 -22.14
CA THR A 244 -4.91 -12.54 -22.85
C THR A 244 -3.67 -11.97 -22.17
N ILE A 245 -3.67 -11.88 -20.84
CA ILE A 245 -2.50 -11.41 -20.07
C ILE A 245 -1.32 -12.36 -20.27
N SER A 246 -1.53 -13.68 -20.12
CA SER A 246 -0.53 -14.71 -20.40
C SER A 246 0.06 -14.61 -21.81
N GLN A 247 -0.77 -14.31 -22.82
CA GLN A 247 -0.31 -14.15 -24.19
C GLN A 247 0.53 -12.88 -24.36
N ILE A 248 0.07 -11.73 -23.85
CA ILE A 248 0.83 -10.47 -23.85
C ILE A 248 2.19 -10.69 -23.21
N ASP A 249 2.20 -11.37 -22.07
CA ASP A 249 3.40 -11.66 -21.30
C ASP A 249 4.42 -12.48 -22.12
N ARG A 250 3.96 -13.55 -22.76
CA ARG A 250 4.79 -14.43 -23.59
C ARG A 250 5.34 -13.73 -24.83
N ASP A 251 4.56 -12.84 -25.43
CA ASP A 251 4.86 -12.22 -26.73
C ASP A 251 5.71 -10.95 -26.56
N ALA A 252 5.55 -10.20 -25.45
CA ALA A 252 6.23 -8.92 -25.21
C ALA A 252 7.43 -8.98 -24.27
N ARG A 253 7.56 -10.01 -23.39
CA ARG A 253 8.68 -10.06 -22.44
C ARG A 253 10.02 -10.36 -23.11
N GLU A 254 11.06 -9.66 -22.66
CA GLU A 254 12.44 -9.91 -23.06
C GLU A 254 12.88 -11.32 -22.63
N ARG A 255 13.31 -12.13 -23.61
CA ARG A 255 13.68 -13.53 -23.40
C ARG A 255 15.12 -13.66 -22.90
N GLY A 256 15.34 -13.27 -21.64
CA GLY A 256 16.63 -13.41 -20.97
C GLY A 256 16.87 -14.81 -20.39
N VAL A 257 18.14 -15.22 -20.23
CA VAL A 257 18.53 -16.45 -19.52
C VAL A 257 18.96 -16.09 -18.09
N GLY A 258 18.35 -16.70 -17.08
CA GLY A 258 18.80 -16.60 -15.67
C GLY A 258 17.99 -15.67 -14.77
N LYS A 259 18.65 -15.07 -13.76
CA LYS A 259 18.05 -14.29 -12.65
C LYS A 259 17.37 -12.97 -13.03
N GLY A 260 17.23 -12.66 -14.32
CA GLY A 260 16.43 -11.51 -14.78
C GLY A 260 15.15 -11.94 -15.48
N ASN A 261 14.95 -13.24 -15.71
CA ASN A 261 13.79 -13.75 -16.43
C ASN A 261 12.61 -13.91 -15.44
N PRO A 262 11.53 -13.15 -15.63
CA PRO A 262 10.35 -13.22 -14.76
C PRO A 262 9.71 -14.61 -14.69
N LEU A 263 9.89 -15.45 -15.73
CA LEU A 263 9.40 -16.83 -15.75
C LEU A 263 9.94 -17.66 -14.56
N PHE A 264 11.17 -17.39 -14.11
CA PHE A 264 11.81 -18.15 -13.04
C PHE A 264 11.73 -17.49 -11.66
N GLN A 265 11.44 -16.20 -11.60
CA GLN A 265 11.40 -15.43 -10.34
C GLN A 265 9.98 -15.08 -9.89
N GLY A 266 8.99 -15.26 -10.78
CA GLY A 266 7.78 -14.47 -10.72
C GLY A 266 8.11 -12.99 -10.99
N GLY A 267 7.11 -12.22 -11.36
CA GLY A 267 7.32 -10.80 -11.63
C GLY A 267 6.01 -10.06 -11.82
N ASP A 268 6.12 -8.75 -11.90
CA ASP A 268 4.95 -7.90 -12.15
C ASP A 268 4.40 -8.18 -13.55
N LEU A 269 3.07 -8.19 -13.68
CA LEU A 269 2.40 -8.30 -14.97
C LEU A 269 2.22 -6.90 -15.56
N LEU A 270 2.41 -6.76 -16.87
CA LEU A 270 2.39 -5.46 -17.55
C LEU A 270 1.28 -5.47 -18.60
N VAL A 271 0.30 -4.58 -18.45
CA VAL A 271 -0.86 -4.51 -19.34
C VAL A 271 -1.18 -3.06 -19.67
N ARG A 272 -0.97 -2.64 -20.93
CA ARG A 272 -1.37 -1.32 -21.47
C ARG A 272 -1.02 -0.13 -20.55
N GLY A 273 0.21 -0.06 -20.05
CA GLY A 273 0.65 0.99 -19.12
C GLY A 273 0.12 0.83 -17.68
N VAL A 274 -0.26 -0.39 -17.28
CA VAL A 274 -0.55 -0.74 -15.89
C VAL A 274 0.46 -1.78 -15.44
N ILE A 275 1.15 -1.50 -14.34
CA ILE A 275 2.05 -2.43 -13.65
C ILE A 275 1.23 -3.13 -12.57
N ILE A 276 0.99 -4.42 -12.71
CA ILE A 276 0.22 -5.23 -11.76
C ILE A 276 1.20 -5.84 -10.76
N ARG A 277 1.04 -5.45 -9.50
CA ARG A 277 1.92 -5.80 -8.39
C ARG A 277 1.14 -6.59 -7.35
N GLU A 278 1.59 -7.82 -7.09
CA GLU A 278 1.04 -8.63 -6.00
C GLU A 278 1.53 -8.12 -4.64
N GLU A 279 0.62 -7.82 -3.73
CA GLU A 279 0.85 -7.57 -2.30
C GLU A 279 -0.02 -8.52 -1.49
N LYS A 280 0.57 -9.56 -0.89
CA LYS A 280 -0.18 -10.69 -0.32
C LYS A 280 -0.95 -10.33 0.95
N GLU A 281 -0.62 -9.17 1.52
CA GLU A 281 -1.12 -8.65 2.77
C GLU A 281 -2.37 -7.79 2.58
N ILE A 282 -2.79 -7.55 1.33
CA ILE A 282 -4.13 -7.00 1.05
C ILE A 282 -5.17 -8.03 1.56
N PRO A 283 -6.06 -7.63 2.49
CA PRO A 283 -6.98 -8.58 3.11
C PRO A 283 -8.15 -8.93 2.18
N VAL A 284 -8.53 -10.20 2.18
CA VAL A 284 -9.76 -10.67 1.56
C VAL A 284 -10.95 -10.32 2.45
N LEU A 285 -12.00 -9.79 1.85
CA LEU A 285 -13.30 -9.55 2.46
C LEU A 285 -14.12 -10.85 2.37
N ALA A 286 -14.15 -11.59 3.47
CA ALA A 286 -14.76 -12.92 3.50
C ALA A 286 -16.30 -12.84 3.45
N GLY A 287 -16.91 -13.61 2.54
CA GLY A 287 -18.37 -13.80 2.48
C GLY A 287 -19.22 -12.56 2.17
N VAL A 288 -18.65 -11.51 1.59
CA VAL A 288 -19.37 -10.25 1.27
C VAL A 288 -19.94 -10.20 -0.15
N GLY A 289 -19.53 -11.11 -1.02
CA GLY A 289 -19.98 -11.19 -2.41
C GLY A 289 -21.27 -12.00 -2.61
N ALA A 290 -21.68 -12.15 -3.86
CA ALA A 290 -22.87 -12.91 -4.22
C ALA A 290 -22.75 -14.39 -3.78
N GLY A 291 -23.75 -14.90 -3.08
CA GLY A 291 -23.73 -16.29 -2.62
C GLY A 291 -22.61 -16.56 -1.62
N PRO A 292 -22.66 -15.88 -0.45
CA PRO A 292 -21.54 -15.52 0.44
C PRO A 292 -20.13 -15.82 -0.09
N SER A 293 -19.75 -15.20 -1.22
CA SER A 293 -18.42 -15.38 -1.80
C SER A 293 -17.40 -14.40 -1.25
N ASP A 294 -16.12 -14.78 -1.31
CA ASP A 294 -15.01 -13.90 -0.95
C ASP A 294 -14.74 -12.85 -2.04
N VAL A 295 -14.46 -11.62 -1.62
CA VAL A 295 -14.11 -10.49 -2.48
C VAL A 295 -12.77 -9.91 -2.04
N GLU A 296 -11.92 -9.49 -2.96
CA GLU A 296 -10.63 -8.85 -2.64
C GLU A 296 -10.60 -7.43 -3.22
N PRO A 297 -10.19 -6.43 -2.43
CA PRO A 297 -9.99 -5.08 -2.93
C PRO A 297 -8.68 -5.00 -3.72
N ALA A 298 -8.64 -4.08 -4.67
CA ALA A 298 -7.49 -3.77 -5.48
C ALA A 298 -7.37 -2.26 -5.67
N TYR A 299 -6.15 -1.75 -5.73
CA TYR A 299 -5.90 -0.32 -5.74
C TYR A 299 -5.05 0.04 -6.96
N LEU A 300 -5.68 0.66 -7.97
CA LEU A 300 -4.95 1.28 -9.07
C LEU A 300 -4.52 2.67 -8.64
N ALA A 301 -3.23 2.85 -8.43
CA ALA A 301 -2.66 4.05 -7.87
C ALA A 301 -1.81 4.79 -8.92
N GLY A 302 -2.00 6.11 -8.96
CA GLY A 302 -1.18 7.07 -9.67
C GLY A 302 -0.30 7.88 -8.71
N GLY A 303 0.30 8.96 -9.20
CA GLY A 303 1.12 9.86 -8.38
C GLY A 303 0.31 10.52 -7.25
N GLY A 304 0.85 10.55 -6.04
CA GLY A 304 0.20 11.17 -4.89
C GLY A 304 -0.99 10.40 -4.33
N ALA A 305 -0.93 9.07 -4.25
CA ALA A 305 -1.99 8.25 -3.66
C ALA A 305 -1.96 8.24 -2.11
N ILE A 306 -0.77 8.08 -1.52
CA ILE A 306 -0.56 8.04 -0.06
C ILE A 306 0.46 9.11 0.33
N ALA A 307 0.21 9.80 1.43
CA ALA A 307 1.17 10.67 2.09
C ALA A 307 1.74 9.96 3.32
N ILE A 308 3.07 10.00 3.47
CA ILE A 308 3.78 9.58 4.68
C ILE A 308 4.52 10.78 5.22
N ALA A 309 4.05 11.31 6.34
CA ALA A 309 4.71 12.38 7.06
C ALA A 309 5.68 11.80 8.08
N TRP A 310 6.96 12.15 7.98
CA TRP A 310 7.99 11.77 8.94
C TRP A 310 8.35 12.95 9.83
N GLY A 311 8.14 12.81 11.13
CA GLY A 311 8.75 13.70 12.14
C GLY A 311 10.09 13.17 12.64
N GLN A 312 10.29 11.86 12.61
CA GLN A 312 11.58 11.22 12.89
C GLN A 312 11.61 9.86 12.17
N MET A 313 12.61 9.66 11.32
CA MET A 313 12.89 8.32 10.77
C MET A 313 13.20 7.32 11.89
N PRO A 314 13.04 6.01 11.63
CA PRO A 314 13.37 4.96 12.57
C PRO A 314 14.76 5.11 13.20
N GLN A 315 14.82 5.27 14.52
CA GLN A 315 16.07 5.33 15.27
C GLN A 315 16.15 4.22 16.30
N SER A 316 17.25 3.47 16.26
CA SER A 316 17.57 2.55 17.34
C SER A 316 18.05 3.30 18.58
N LYS A 317 17.51 2.98 19.75
CA LYS A 317 18.00 3.46 21.05
C LYS A 317 18.50 2.28 21.88
N THR A 318 19.61 2.46 22.58
CA THR A 318 20.11 1.46 23.53
C THR A 318 20.01 2.00 24.93
N ARG A 319 19.62 1.15 25.88
CA ARG A 319 19.53 1.53 27.29
C ARG A 319 20.23 0.49 28.15
N LEU A 320 21.06 0.96 29.06
CA LEU A 320 21.65 0.15 30.12
C LEU A 320 20.94 0.50 31.44
N THR A 321 20.47 -0.51 32.16
CA THR A 321 19.85 -0.33 33.47
C THR A 321 20.40 -1.34 34.47
N ASP A 322 20.25 -1.00 35.76
CA ASP A 322 20.59 -1.89 36.87
C ASP A 322 22.06 -2.30 36.84
N TYR A 323 22.98 -1.33 36.80
CA TYR A 323 24.43 -1.54 36.73
C TYR A 323 24.83 -2.53 35.61
N ASP A 324 24.29 -2.30 34.40
CA ASP A 324 24.43 -3.13 33.21
C ASP A 324 23.89 -4.56 33.35
N PHE A 325 23.15 -4.89 34.40
CA PHE A 325 22.53 -6.20 34.55
C PHE A 325 21.42 -6.40 33.52
N ARG A 326 20.77 -5.32 33.08
CA ARG A 326 19.73 -5.35 32.05
C ARG A 326 20.13 -4.46 30.89
N LYS A 327 20.27 -5.07 29.70
CA LYS A 327 20.58 -4.36 28.45
C LYS A 327 19.32 -4.31 27.61
N GLY A 328 18.90 -3.13 27.18
CA GLY A 328 17.74 -2.90 26.33
C GLY A 328 18.13 -2.33 24.98
N VAL A 329 17.42 -2.76 23.94
CA VAL A 329 17.41 -2.14 22.61
C VAL A 329 15.96 -1.77 22.31
N GLY A 330 15.75 -0.55 21.85
CA GLY A 330 14.46 -0.07 21.36
C GLY A 330 14.58 0.54 19.97
N ILE A 331 13.44 0.66 19.32
CA ILE A 331 13.26 1.44 18.09
C ILE A 331 12.16 2.47 18.35
N GLU A 332 12.36 3.67 17.84
CA GLU A 332 11.35 4.73 17.87
C GLU A 332 11.33 5.48 16.54
N GLU A 333 10.11 5.73 16.07
CA GLU A 333 9.81 6.53 14.91
C GLU A 333 8.63 7.45 15.23
N LEU A 334 8.56 8.54 14.48
CA LEU A 334 7.46 9.49 14.55
C LEU A 334 6.94 9.68 13.13
N LEU A 335 5.77 9.11 12.85
CA LEU A 335 5.20 9.10 11.51
C LEU A 335 3.68 9.27 11.50
N GLY A 336 3.16 9.60 10.32
CA GLY A 336 1.74 9.55 9.99
C GLY A 336 1.58 9.09 8.56
N VAL A 337 0.73 8.09 8.33
CA VAL A 337 0.35 7.61 6.98
C VAL A 337 -1.08 8.00 6.75
N LYS A 338 -1.40 8.56 5.58
CA LYS A 338 -2.78 8.89 5.21
C LYS A 338 -2.99 8.79 3.70
N LYS A 339 -4.16 8.31 3.29
CA LYS A 339 -4.57 8.37 1.89
C LYS A 339 -4.88 9.80 1.48
N ILE A 340 -4.37 10.23 0.33
CA ILE A 340 -4.57 11.58 -0.19
C ILE A 340 -6.00 11.73 -0.71
N HIS A 341 -6.73 12.69 -0.16
CA HIS A 341 -8.10 13.01 -0.53
C HIS A 341 -8.35 14.53 -0.54
N GLN A 342 -9.42 14.94 -1.21
CA GLN A 342 -9.96 16.30 -1.18
C GLN A 342 -11.47 16.21 -0.97
N ASN A 343 -11.96 16.78 0.12
CA ASN A 343 -13.34 16.67 0.62
C ASN A 343 -13.86 15.22 0.65
N GLY A 344 -13.05 14.29 1.14
CA GLY A 344 -13.35 12.85 1.15
C GLY A 344 -13.28 12.12 -0.19
N LYS A 345 -13.06 12.84 -1.31
CA LYS A 345 -12.82 12.25 -2.62
C LYS A 345 -11.37 11.81 -2.74
N GLN A 346 -11.09 10.53 -2.94
CA GLN A 346 -9.72 10.00 -3.06
C GLN A 346 -9.07 10.48 -4.35
N ARG A 347 -7.89 11.12 -4.30
CA ARG A 347 -7.38 11.88 -5.45
C ARG A 347 -6.77 11.00 -6.54
N SER A 348 -5.87 10.10 -6.16
CA SER A 348 -5.00 9.38 -7.10
C SER A 348 -5.13 7.86 -7.04
N VAL A 349 -6.32 7.38 -6.67
CA VAL A 349 -6.61 5.95 -6.53
C VAL A 349 -7.97 5.61 -7.14
N VAL A 350 -8.00 4.59 -8.00
CA VAL A 350 -9.22 3.84 -8.33
C VAL A 350 -9.28 2.60 -7.45
N THR A 351 -10.40 2.41 -6.77
CA THR A 351 -10.62 1.21 -5.94
C THR A 351 -11.45 0.19 -6.71
N GLY A 352 -10.89 -0.98 -6.94
CA GLY A 352 -11.57 -2.12 -7.51
C GLY A 352 -11.94 -3.14 -6.45
N TYR A 353 -13.05 -3.83 -6.62
CA TYR A 353 -13.43 -5.02 -5.85
C TYR A 353 -13.70 -6.15 -6.82
N VAL A 354 -13.09 -7.31 -6.63
CA VAL A 354 -13.20 -8.46 -7.55
C VAL A 354 -13.44 -9.75 -6.78
N SER A 355 -14.02 -10.74 -7.47
CA SER A 355 -14.15 -12.07 -6.89
C SER A 355 -12.79 -12.64 -6.53
N ALA A 356 -12.69 -13.20 -5.33
CA ALA A 356 -11.45 -13.74 -4.78
C ALA A 356 -11.69 -15.14 -4.19
N SER A 357 -12.25 -16.02 -5.01
CA SER A 357 -12.55 -17.40 -4.63
C SER A 357 -11.31 -18.12 -4.09
N ALA A 358 -11.46 -18.84 -2.99
CA ALA A 358 -10.41 -19.66 -2.40
C ALA A 358 -9.89 -20.71 -3.39
N ASP A 359 -8.62 -21.11 -3.22
CA ASP A 359 -8.05 -22.23 -3.98
C ASP A 359 -8.76 -23.51 -3.56
N SER A 360 -9.33 -24.21 -4.55
CA SER A 360 -10.01 -25.50 -4.39
C SER A 360 -9.05 -26.67 -4.44
#